data_AF-A0A2N1W8M3-F1
#
_entry.id   AF-A0A2N1W8M3-F1
#
_cell.length_a   1.000
_cell.length_b   1.000
_cell.length_c   1.000
_cell.angle_alpha   90.00
_cell.angle_beta   90.00
_cell.angle_gamma   90.00
#
_symmetry.space_group_name_H-M   'P 1'
#
loop_
_entity.id
_entity.type
_entity.pdbx_description
1 polymer ?
#
loop_
_entity_poly.entity_id
_entity_poly.type
_entity_poly.pdbx_seq_one_letter_code
_entity_poly.pdbx_strand_id
1 'polypeptide(L)'
;MKAALNGVPQLSTQDGWWEEGYTGGNGWLIPAATDLEDTEQVDAADAAHLYRLLEDEVVPMWYDRDARGVPLGWVAVMKEAIRESGHRFTSRRMLQEYVTRYYAPILRGDSFVDDPPLR
;
A
#
# COMPACT_ATOMS: atom_id res chain seq x y z
N MET A 1 0.84 -4.40 5.56
CA MET A 1 0.53 -5.71 4.95
C MET A 1 -0.48 -6.53 5.76
N LYS A 2 -0.24 -6.91 7.03
CA LYS A 2 -1.19 -7.72 7.83
C LYS A 2 -2.60 -7.13 7.92
N ALA A 3 -2.71 -5.82 8.19
CA ALA A 3 -4.00 -5.13 8.30
C ALA A 3 -4.80 -5.21 7.00
N ALA A 4 -4.17 -4.88 5.87
CA ALA A 4 -4.78 -4.97 4.54
C ALA A 4 -5.21 -6.40 4.17
N LEU A 5 -4.43 -7.44 4.55
CA LEU A 5 -4.86 -8.84 4.40
C LEU A 5 -6.11 -9.19 5.24
N ASN A 6 -6.36 -8.47 6.34
CA ASN A 6 -7.56 -8.60 7.16
C ASN A 6 -8.67 -7.61 6.75
N GLY A 7 -8.56 -7.00 5.57
CA GLY A 7 -9.58 -6.09 5.04
C GLY A 7 -9.59 -4.70 5.66
N VAL A 8 -8.49 -4.26 6.26
CA VAL A 8 -8.35 -2.86 6.72
C VAL A 8 -7.75 -2.02 5.58
N PRO A 9 -8.51 -1.06 4.99
CA PRO A 9 -7.96 -0.12 4.02
C PRO A 9 -6.85 0.74 4.63
N GLN A 10 -5.92 1.18 3.81
CA GLN A 10 -4.82 2.04 4.25
C GLN A 10 -5.06 3.51 3.89
N LEU A 11 -4.67 4.41 4.79
CA LEU A 11 -4.60 5.85 4.57
C LEU A 11 -3.24 6.30 5.11
N SER A 12 -2.29 6.56 4.22
CA SER A 12 -0.93 6.97 4.61
C SER A 12 -0.21 7.70 3.47
N THR A 13 0.94 8.29 3.78
CA THR A 13 1.92 8.76 2.79
C THR A 13 2.48 7.60 1.97
N GLN A 14 3.03 7.91 0.80
CA GLN A 14 3.65 6.95 -0.12
C GLN A 14 5.06 6.58 0.33
N ASP A 15 5.17 5.61 1.24
CA ASP A 15 6.47 5.15 1.75
C ASP A 15 6.48 3.63 1.99
N GLY A 16 7.68 3.04 1.90
CA GLY A 16 7.97 1.63 2.09
C GLY A 16 7.07 0.72 1.23
N TRP A 17 6.51 -0.32 1.85
CA TRP A 17 5.68 -1.29 1.13
C TRP A 17 4.43 -0.66 0.49
N TRP A 18 3.96 0.50 0.99
CA TRP A 18 2.78 1.15 0.45
C TRP A 18 3.04 1.75 -0.93
N GLU A 19 4.26 2.22 -1.19
CA GLU A 19 4.71 2.63 -2.52
C GLU A 19 4.64 1.48 -3.53
N GLU A 20 5.02 0.26 -3.11
CA GLU A 20 4.94 -0.94 -3.96
C GLU A 20 3.51 -1.48 -4.11
N GLY A 21 2.66 -1.22 -3.12
CA GLY A 21 1.38 -1.90 -2.94
C GLY A 21 0.14 -1.08 -3.30
N TYR A 22 0.26 0.24 -3.48
CA TYR A 22 -0.89 1.09 -3.78
C TYR A 22 -1.39 0.88 -5.22
N THR A 23 -2.70 0.65 -5.38
CA THR A 23 -3.33 0.45 -6.69
C THR A 23 -4.38 1.52 -7.02
N GLY A 24 -4.60 2.49 -6.12
CA GLY A 24 -5.71 3.45 -6.22
C GLY A 24 -7.05 2.93 -5.73
N GLY A 25 -7.22 1.60 -5.60
CA GLY A 25 -8.47 0.98 -5.15
C GLY A 25 -8.42 0.36 -3.75
N ASN A 26 -7.23 0.22 -3.16
CA ASN A 26 -7.00 -0.47 -1.89
C ASN A 26 -6.81 0.47 -0.68
N GLY A 27 -7.03 1.76 -0.86
CA GLY A 27 -6.85 2.78 0.17
C GLY A 27 -6.68 4.17 -0.42
N TRP A 28 -6.11 5.06 0.37
CA TRP A 28 -5.89 6.46 0.03
C TRP A 28 -4.45 6.85 0.31
N LEU A 29 -3.92 7.71 -0.55
CA LEU A 29 -2.55 8.21 -0.48
C LEU A 29 -2.59 9.67 -0.08
N ILE A 30 -1.87 10.02 0.99
CA ILE A 30 -1.68 11.42 1.39
C ILE A 30 -0.56 11.97 0.50
N PRO A 31 -0.84 12.91 -0.42
CA PRO A 31 0.18 13.48 -1.29
C PRO A 31 1.19 14.27 -0.46
N ALA A 32 2.48 14.09 -0.73
CA ALA A 32 3.53 14.88 -0.09
C ALA A 32 3.59 16.29 -0.68
N ALA A 33 3.79 17.30 0.17
CA ALA A 33 4.05 18.66 -0.27
C ALA A 33 5.52 18.85 -0.70
N THR A 34 5.86 18.46 -1.94
CA THR A 34 7.25 18.47 -2.45
C THR A 34 7.78 19.83 -2.86
N ASP A 35 6.91 20.82 -3.04
CA ASP A 35 7.26 22.13 -3.59
C ASP A 35 7.62 23.17 -2.50
N LEU A 36 7.68 22.73 -1.24
CA LEU A 36 7.92 23.57 -0.06
C LEU A 36 9.24 23.16 0.60
N GLU A 37 10.07 24.14 0.95
CA GLU A 37 11.35 23.91 1.63
C GLU A 37 11.26 24.11 3.15
N ASP A 38 10.24 24.84 3.61
CA ASP A 38 10.02 25.17 5.01
C ASP A 38 9.18 24.10 5.70
N THR A 39 9.73 23.50 6.77
CA THR A 39 9.10 22.37 7.47
C THR A 39 7.70 22.70 8.00
N GLU A 40 7.48 23.90 8.54
CA GLU A 40 6.16 24.28 9.07
C GLU A 40 5.11 24.37 7.94
N GLN A 41 5.50 24.86 6.77
CA GLN A 41 4.62 24.91 5.60
C GLN A 41 4.34 23.51 5.04
N VAL A 42 5.32 22.61 5.03
CA VAL A 42 5.14 21.20 4.64
C VAL A 42 4.14 20.52 5.57
N ASP A 43 4.33 20.65 6.89
CA ASP A 43 3.44 20.04 7.88
C ASP A 43 2.00 20.56 7.76
N ALA A 44 1.82 21.87 7.53
CA ALA A 44 0.51 22.46 7.32
C ALA A 44 -0.16 21.96 6.03
N ALA A 45 0.61 21.80 4.95
CA ALA A 45 0.11 21.29 3.67
C ALA A 45 -0.28 19.81 3.74
N ASP A 46 0.57 18.96 4.35
CA ASP A 46 0.28 17.54 4.55
C ASP A 46 -0.94 17.33 5.46
N ALA A 47 -1.09 18.15 6.52
CA ALA A 47 -2.28 18.15 7.35
C ALA A 47 -3.54 18.53 6.54
N ALA A 48 -3.47 19.59 5.72
CA ALA A 48 -4.58 19.98 4.85
C ALA A 48 -4.93 18.88 3.83
N HIS A 49 -3.95 18.15 3.31
CA HIS A 49 -4.17 17.00 2.43
C HIS A 49 -4.91 15.87 3.13
N LEU A 50 -4.47 15.51 4.34
CA LEU A 50 -5.14 14.51 5.17
C LEU A 50 -6.58 14.91 5.47
N TYR A 51 -6.83 16.16 5.89
CA TYR A 51 -8.19 16.61 6.22
C TYR A 51 -9.11 16.57 5.01
N ARG A 52 -8.64 17.00 3.82
CA ARG A 52 -9.43 16.91 2.59
C ARG A 52 -9.77 15.47 2.23
N LEU A 53 -8.82 14.54 2.31
CA LEU A 53 -9.10 13.12 2.07
C LEU A 53 -10.14 12.58 3.05
N LEU A 54 -10.07 12.97 4.33
CA LEU A 54 -11.05 12.56 5.33
C LEU A 54 -12.44 13.10 5.02
N GLU A 55 -12.54 14.41 4.74
CA GLU A 55 -13.80 15.11 4.52
C GLU A 55 -14.49 14.72 3.21
N ASP A 56 -13.73 14.63 2.12
CA ASP A 56 -14.28 14.48 0.77
C ASP A 56 -14.46 13.01 0.37
N GLU A 57 -13.64 12.10 0.90
CA GLU A 57 -13.59 10.71 0.43
C GLU A 57 -13.86 9.68 1.53
N VAL A 58 -13.02 9.64 2.57
CA VAL A 58 -13.00 8.55 3.56
C VAL A 58 -14.27 8.53 4.41
N VAL A 59 -14.64 9.68 4.98
CA VAL A 59 -15.80 9.80 5.86
C VAL A 59 -17.10 9.61 5.07
N PRO A 60 -17.33 10.30 3.93
CA PRO A 60 -18.53 10.07 3.12
C PRO A 60 -18.69 8.61 2.69
N MET A 61 -17.63 7.95 2.22
CA MET A 61 -17.71 6.55 1.77
C MET A 61 -18.07 5.58 2.91
N TRP A 62 -17.63 5.85 4.14
CA TRP A 62 -17.96 5.01 5.29
C TRP A 62 -19.43 5.17 5.74
N TYR A 63 -19.97 6.38 5.61
CA TYR A 63 -21.34 6.68 6.02
C TYR A 63 -22.38 6.47 4.90
N ASP A 64 -21.97 6.43 3.63
CA ASP A 64 -22.81 6.01 2.52
C ASP A 64 -23.14 4.51 2.63
N ARG A 65 -24.37 4.19 3.01
CA ARG A 65 -24.80 2.84 3.37
C ARG A 65 -26.06 2.44 2.62
N ASP A 66 -26.12 1.18 2.20
CA ASP A 66 -27.31 0.61 1.58
C ASP A 66 -28.48 0.48 2.59
N ALA A 67 -29.63 0.01 2.10
CA ALA A 67 -30.82 -0.20 2.93
C ALA A 67 -30.63 -1.21 4.09
N ARG A 68 -29.53 -1.98 4.10
CA ARG A 68 -29.16 -2.93 5.15
C ARG A 68 -28.07 -2.36 6.07
N GLY A 69 -27.67 -1.11 5.89
CA GLY A 69 -26.63 -0.45 6.68
C GLY A 69 -25.22 -0.81 6.26
N VAL A 70 -24.99 -1.37 5.06
CA VAL A 70 -23.68 -1.80 4.58
C VAL A 70 -23.04 -0.72 3.70
N PRO A 71 -21.82 -0.25 4.01
CA PRO A 71 -21.11 0.70 3.17
C PRO A 71 -20.44 -0.02 1.99
N LEU A 72 -21.17 -0.14 0.88
CA LEU A 72 -20.73 -0.96 -0.27
C LEU A 72 -19.43 -0.46 -0.89
N GLY A 73 -19.24 0.87 -0.97
CA GLY A 73 -17.98 1.48 -1.43
C GLY A 73 -16.80 1.09 -0.55
N TRP A 74 -16.97 1.22 0.78
CA TRP A 74 -15.94 0.80 1.74
C TRP A 74 -15.61 -0.68 1.62
N VAL A 75 -16.62 -1.55 1.50
CA VAL A 75 -16.42 -3.00 1.32
C VAL A 75 -15.65 -3.31 0.04
N ALA A 76 -15.84 -2.54 -1.03
CA ALA A 76 -15.05 -2.69 -2.25
C ALA A 76 -13.56 -2.39 -1.99
N VAL A 77 -13.25 -1.30 -1.28
CA VAL A 77 -11.87 -0.97 -0.89
C VAL A 77 -11.26 -2.05 0.01
N MET A 78 -12.01 -2.58 0.97
CA MET A 78 -11.56 -3.69 1.82
C MET A 78 -11.20 -4.93 0.99
N LYS A 79 -12.03 -5.30 0.01
CA LYS A 79 -11.78 -6.45 -0.87
C LYS A 79 -10.53 -6.25 -1.71
N GLU A 80 -10.31 -5.04 -2.21
CA GLU A 80 -9.13 -4.70 -3.00
C GLU A 80 -7.85 -4.71 -2.15
N ALA A 81 -7.92 -4.24 -0.90
CA ALA A 81 -6.85 -4.35 0.08
C ALA A 81 -6.45 -5.81 0.35
N ILE A 82 -7.43 -6.70 0.51
CA ILE A 82 -7.21 -8.14 0.69
C ILE A 82 -6.58 -8.74 -0.57
N ARG A 83 -7.15 -8.44 -1.76
CA ARG A 83 -6.73 -8.97 -3.05
C ARG A 83 -5.24 -8.66 -3.29
N GLU A 84 -4.87 -7.39 -3.15
CA GLU A 84 -3.51 -6.94 -3.41
C GLU A 84 -2.51 -7.49 -2.38
N SER A 85 -2.88 -7.44 -1.09
CA SER A 85 -2.05 -7.97 -0.01
C SER A 85 -1.80 -9.47 -0.11
N GLY A 86 -2.86 -10.24 -0.39
CA GLY A 86 -2.78 -11.70 -0.52
C GLY A 86 -2.02 -12.15 -1.77
N HIS A 87 -2.02 -11.34 -2.83
CA HIS A 87 -1.29 -11.63 -4.05
C HIS A 87 0.20 -11.29 -3.93
N ARG A 88 0.54 -10.06 -3.53
CA ARG A 88 1.91 -9.54 -3.59
C ARG A 88 2.70 -9.70 -2.30
N PHE A 89 2.08 -9.74 -1.14
CA PHE A 89 2.78 -9.48 0.12
C PHE A 89 2.82 -10.69 1.07
N THR A 90 2.96 -11.89 0.50
CA THR A 90 3.06 -13.15 1.27
C THR A 90 4.51 -13.59 1.45
N SER A 91 4.85 -14.07 2.65
CA SER A 91 6.16 -14.68 2.92
C SER A 91 6.42 -15.92 2.06
N ARG A 92 5.36 -16.64 1.67
CA ARG A 92 5.45 -17.76 0.72
C ARG A 92 6.01 -17.31 -0.63
N ARG A 93 5.46 -16.24 -1.22
CA ARG A 93 5.96 -15.69 -2.49
C ARG A 93 7.41 -15.24 -2.34
N MET A 94 7.71 -14.45 -1.31
CA MET A 94 9.07 -13.96 -1.04
C MET A 94 10.06 -15.12 -0.95
N LEU A 95 9.78 -16.15 -0.14
CA LEU A 95 10.67 -17.29 0.02
C LEU A 95 10.82 -18.09 -1.27
N GLN A 96 9.73 -18.30 -2.00
CA GLN A 96 9.75 -19.00 -3.29
C GLN A 96 10.65 -18.26 -4.30
N GLU A 97 10.52 -16.95 -4.40
CA GLU A 97 11.37 -16.12 -5.26
C GLU A 97 12.83 -16.16 -4.81
N TYR A 98 13.10 -16.06 -3.51
CA TYR A 98 14.45 -16.13 -2.98
C TYR A 98 15.13 -17.46 -3.30
N VAL A 99 14.41 -18.58 -3.10
CA VAL A 99 14.92 -19.92 -3.37
C VAL A 99 15.13 -20.14 -4.87
N THR A 100 14.16 -19.74 -5.70
CA THR A 100 14.18 -20.03 -7.14
C THR A 100 15.18 -19.14 -7.88
N ARG A 101 15.29 -17.86 -7.49
CA ARG A 101 16.12 -16.88 -8.18
C ARG A 101 17.55 -16.82 -7.65
N TYR A 102 17.78 -17.16 -6.37
CA TYR A 102 19.10 -17.04 -5.75
C TYR A 102 19.68 -18.38 -5.29
N TYR A 103 19.02 -19.07 -4.34
CA TYR A 103 19.62 -20.27 -3.74
C TYR A 103 19.80 -21.44 -4.72
N ALA A 104 18.79 -21.76 -5.53
CA ALA A 104 18.86 -22.89 -6.45
C ALA A 104 19.91 -22.68 -7.57
N PRO A 105 20.02 -21.49 -8.20
CA PRO A 105 21.10 -21.19 -9.14
C PRO A 105 22.50 -21.30 -8.53
N ILE A 106 22.73 -20.75 -7.31
CA ILE A 106 24.04 -20.85 -6.62
C ILE A 106 24.43 -22.31 -6.40
N LEU A 107 23.49 -23.13 -5.94
CA LEU A 107 23.76 -24.55 -5.67
C LEU A 107 24.08 -25.34 -6.95
N ARG A 108 23.67 -24.85 -8.13
CA ARG A 108 23.98 -25.44 -9.44
C ARG A 108 25.26 -24.89 -10.08
N GLY A 109 25.81 -23.80 -9.53
CA GLY A 109 26.98 -23.11 -10.08
C GLY A 109 26.64 -22.15 -11.23
N ASP A 110 25.39 -21.72 -11.35
CA ASP A 110 24.97 -20.76 -12.37
C ASP A 110 25.48 -19.35 -12.01
N SER A 111 25.94 -18.58 -13.01
CA SER A 111 26.30 -17.16 -12.83
C SER A 111 25.05 -16.28 -12.84
N PHE A 112 24.95 -15.34 -11.90
CA PHE A 112 23.84 -14.39 -11.83
C PHE A 112 23.85 -13.38 -12.98
N VAL A 113 22.66 -12.99 -13.45
CA VAL A 113 22.49 -11.91 -14.45
C VAL A 113 22.41 -10.53 -13.78
N ASP A 114 22.04 -10.48 -12.49
CA ASP A 114 22.08 -9.27 -11.67
C ASP A 114 22.95 -9.55 -10.44
N ASP A 115 24.09 -8.86 -10.35
CA ASP A 115 24.76 -8.71 -9.07
C ASP A 115 23.78 -8.00 -8.12
N PRO A 116 23.50 -8.56 -6.92
CA PRO A 116 22.78 -7.78 -5.92
C PRO A 116 23.58 -6.50 -5.65
N PRO A 117 22.92 -5.36 -5.33
CA PRO A 117 23.64 -4.19 -4.84
C PRO A 117 24.27 -4.55 -3.49
N LEU A 118 25.48 -5.09 -3.55
CA LEU A 118 26.35 -5.19 -2.40
C LEU A 118 26.72 -3.76 -2.05
N ARG A 119 26.31 -3.34 -0.84
CA ARG A 119 26.70 -2.08 -0.22
C ARG A 119 28.19 -1.82 -0.30
#